data_AF-A0A8X6PNB5-F1
#
_entry.id   AF-A0A8X6PNB5-F1
#
_cell.length_a   1.000
_cell.length_b   1.000
_cell.length_c   1.000
_cell.angle_alpha   90.00
_cell.angle_beta   90.00
_cell.angle_gamma   90.00
#
_symmetry.space_group_name_H-M   'P 1'
#
loop_
_entity.id
_entity.type
_entity.pdbx_description
1 polymer ?
#
loop_
_entity_poly.entity_id
_entity_poly.type
_entity_poly.pdbx_seq_one_letter_code
_entity_poly.pdbx_strand_id
1 'polypeptide(L)'
;MFGVNVSPFLLSATIKHHIEKYREQYPAATELLDTCLYVDDVISGADDISQALKISKDADTIMKDASMKLRKWNSNDQALMKTWEYEGLETYPRHSENDSGVQSSKVLGIPWNVIHDYFTIDVKGLLELDTSKPVTKRIVLQSAGKIYDPVGFLSPYTIKLKCLLQELWLRKLAWDDELPPDIYATWLQWWSELPLLSELKIPRMILDSSAKDSSEIQIHTFSDASQRAYGAAIFLRVKHKDRISVYLVTSKSRVAPLKKFTDPKSWFHCSGKDNPADLLTRGISVEALSKNSKWWNGPSFLSQTKFLTNGLDEAIPERLYS
;
A
#
# COMPACT_ATOMS: atom_id res chain seq x y z
N MET A 1 -9.78 -26.28 -12.94
CA MET A 1 -10.18 -25.40 -14.08
C MET A 1 -9.93 -23.97 -13.64
N PHE A 2 -9.08 -23.23 -14.34
CA PHE A 2 -8.89 -21.80 -14.03
C PHE A 2 -10.15 -21.02 -14.43
N GLY A 3 -10.55 -20.03 -13.62
CA GLY A 3 -11.69 -19.15 -13.92
C GLY A 3 -13.07 -19.60 -13.41
N VAL A 4 -13.16 -20.71 -12.67
CA VAL A 4 -14.43 -21.12 -12.02
C VAL A 4 -14.59 -20.34 -10.70
N ASN A 5 -15.76 -19.75 -10.50
CA ASN A 5 -16.07 -18.91 -9.33
C ASN A 5 -15.88 -19.60 -7.96
N VAL A 6 -16.12 -20.91 -7.88
CA VAL A 6 -15.95 -21.70 -6.64
C VAL A 6 -14.52 -22.18 -6.41
N SER A 7 -13.62 -22.07 -7.39
CA SER A 7 -12.25 -22.59 -7.28
C SER A 7 -11.45 -22.00 -6.11
N PRO A 8 -11.49 -20.68 -5.83
CA PRO A 8 -10.78 -20.12 -4.69
C PRO A 8 -11.26 -20.67 -3.34
N PHE A 9 -12.58 -20.87 -3.21
CA PHE A 9 -13.18 -21.45 -2.00
C PHE A 9 -12.74 -22.90 -1.82
N LEU A 10 -12.85 -23.74 -2.86
CA LEU A 10 -12.46 -25.14 -2.80
C LEU A 10 -10.98 -25.29 -2.48
N LEU A 11 -10.12 -24.49 -3.12
CA LEU A 11 -8.68 -24.47 -2.85
C LEU A 11 -8.41 -24.12 -1.37
N SER A 12 -9.02 -23.04 -0.87
CA SER A 12 -8.83 -22.61 0.52
C SER A 12 -9.32 -23.67 1.51
N ALA A 13 -10.48 -24.29 1.26
CA ALA A 13 -11.02 -25.37 2.09
C ALA A 13 -10.11 -26.62 2.10
N THR A 14 -9.60 -27.02 0.93
CA THR A 14 -8.63 -28.13 0.82
C THR A 14 -7.36 -27.82 1.60
N ILE A 15 -6.78 -26.63 1.42
CA ILE A 15 -5.57 -26.24 2.13
C ILE A 15 -5.78 -26.24 3.65
N LYS A 16 -6.87 -25.63 4.13
CA LYS A 16 -7.21 -25.65 5.56
C LYS A 16 -7.34 -27.05 6.12
N HIS A 17 -7.99 -27.96 5.38
CA HIS A 17 -8.10 -29.36 5.79
C HIS A 17 -6.74 -30.05 5.91
N HIS A 18 -5.78 -29.75 5.02
CA HIS A 18 -4.42 -30.30 5.11
C HIS A 18 -3.64 -29.68 6.27
N ILE A 19 -3.69 -28.36 6.46
CA ILE A 19 -3.03 -27.65 7.55
C ILE A 19 -3.45 -28.20 8.91
N GLU A 20 -4.75 -28.47 9.10
CA GLU A 20 -5.30 -28.93 10.40
C GLU A 20 -4.66 -30.24 10.89
N LYS A 21 -4.26 -31.14 9.99
CA LYS A 21 -3.61 -32.42 10.34
C LYS A 21 -2.27 -32.24 11.05
N TYR A 22 -1.63 -31.09 10.86
CA TYR A 22 -0.29 -30.79 11.32
C TYR A 22 -0.26 -29.78 12.49
N ARG A 23 -1.42 -29.36 12.99
CA ARG A 23 -1.54 -28.30 14.01
C ARG A 23 -0.76 -28.63 15.29
N GLU A 24 -0.73 -29.89 15.70
CA GLU A 24 0.03 -30.33 16.89
C GLU A 24 1.52 -30.49 16.61
N GLN A 25 1.89 -30.96 15.41
CA GLN A 25 3.28 -31.27 15.06
C GLN A 25 4.09 -30.01 14.68
N TYR A 26 3.47 -29.09 13.95
CA TYR A 26 4.11 -27.90 13.39
C TYR A 26 3.27 -26.62 13.65
N PRO A 27 2.97 -26.28 14.92
CA PRO A 27 2.02 -25.22 15.26
C PRO A 27 2.34 -23.88 14.60
N ALA A 28 3.60 -23.43 14.64
CA ALA A 28 4.02 -22.16 14.05
C ALA A 28 3.87 -22.13 12.51
N ALA A 29 4.16 -23.23 11.82
CA ALA A 29 3.99 -23.30 10.37
C ALA A 29 2.52 -23.37 9.98
N THR A 30 1.68 -24.07 10.76
CA THR A 30 0.23 -24.10 10.53
C THR A 30 -0.42 -22.74 10.74
N GLU A 31 -0.02 -22.00 11.78
CA GLU A 31 -0.49 -20.64 12.03
C GLU A 31 -0.08 -19.69 10.90
N LEU A 32 1.18 -19.78 10.45
CA LEU A 32 1.65 -19.03 9.29
C LEU A 32 0.83 -19.35 8.05
N LEU A 33 0.63 -20.63 7.71
CA LEU A 33 -0.10 -21.00 6.50
C LEU A 33 -1.59 -20.60 6.57
N ASP A 34 -2.21 -20.55 7.75
CA ASP A 34 -3.61 -20.13 7.90
C ASP A 34 -3.78 -18.60 7.82
N THR A 35 -2.78 -17.83 8.25
CA THR A 35 -2.85 -16.37 8.36
C THR A 35 -2.14 -15.61 7.22
N CYS A 36 -1.12 -16.22 6.62
CA CYS A 36 -0.21 -15.56 5.68
C CYS A 36 -0.28 -16.10 4.24
N LEU A 37 -1.10 -17.13 3.98
CA LEU A 37 -1.32 -17.66 2.64
C LEU A 37 -2.44 -16.88 1.94
N TYR A 38 -2.10 -16.22 0.84
CA TYR A 38 -3.04 -15.52 -0.03
C TYR A 38 -3.08 -16.18 -1.41
N VAL A 39 -4.12 -16.97 -1.65
CA VAL A 39 -4.29 -17.75 -2.89
C VAL A 39 -3.09 -18.68 -3.12
N ASP A 40 -2.11 -18.26 -3.91
CA ASP A 40 -0.90 -18.99 -4.28
C ASP A 40 0.39 -18.43 -3.64
N ASP A 41 0.32 -17.27 -2.97
CA ASP A 41 1.46 -16.60 -2.34
C ASP A 41 1.47 -16.82 -0.81
N VAL A 42 2.57 -17.32 -0.26
CA VAL A 42 2.84 -17.32 1.19
C VAL A 42 3.76 -16.15 1.52
N ILE A 43 3.31 -15.22 2.36
CA ILE A 43 4.08 -14.02 2.69
C ILE A 43 4.17 -13.85 4.21
N SER A 44 5.36 -14.07 4.76
CA SER A 44 5.58 -13.95 6.19
C SER A 44 7.00 -13.46 6.49
N GLY A 45 7.30 -13.29 7.77
CA GLY A 45 8.61 -12.96 8.28
C GLY A 45 8.91 -13.73 9.57
N ALA A 46 10.14 -13.65 10.04
CA ALA A 46 10.53 -14.15 11.34
C ALA A 46 11.58 -13.23 11.96
N ASP A 47 11.83 -13.44 13.24
CA ASP A 47 12.71 -12.63 14.06
C ASP A 47 14.19 -12.90 13.84
N ASP A 48 14.52 -14.10 13.36
CA ASP A 48 15.86 -14.54 13.03
C ASP A 48 15.85 -15.63 11.95
N ILE A 49 17.04 -15.92 11.41
CA ILE A 49 17.25 -16.86 10.31
C ILE A 49 16.87 -18.29 10.72
N SER A 50 17.13 -18.70 11.96
CA SER A 50 16.85 -20.06 12.42
C SER A 50 15.34 -20.30 12.50
N GLN A 51 14.59 -19.33 13.02
CA GLN A 51 13.14 -19.35 13.04
C GLN A 51 12.57 -19.34 11.62
N ALA A 52 13.04 -18.44 10.76
CA ALA A 52 12.59 -18.36 9.37
C ALA A 52 12.83 -19.69 8.62
N LEU A 53 14.02 -20.28 8.78
CA LEU A 53 14.36 -21.56 8.18
C LEU A 53 13.43 -22.66 8.68
N LYS A 54 13.30 -22.81 10.01
CA LYS A 54 12.46 -23.85 10.60
C LYS A 54 11.03 -23.76 10.07
N ILE A 55 10.42 -22.58 10.16
CA ILE A 55 9.05 -22.36 9.74
C ILE A 55 8.88 -22.62 8.24
N SER A 56 9.81 -22.17 7.40
CA SER A 56 9.75 -22.41 5.95
C SER A 56 9.86 -23.90 5.57
N LYS A 57 10.71 -24.68 6.25
CA LYS A 57 10.85 -26.13 6.03
C LYS A 57 9.62 -26.89 6.51
N ASP A 58 9.10 -26.54 7.68
CA ASP A 58 7.88 -27.11 8.24
C ASP A 58 6.69 -26.82 7.29
N ALA A 59 6.57 -25.58 6.79
CA ALA A 59 5.55 -25.19 5.81
C ALA A 59 5.70 -25.93 4.47
N ASP A 60 6.91 -26.04 3.92
CA ASP A 60 7.17 -26.81 2.69
C ASP A 60 6.79 -28.28 2.87
N THR A 61 7.07 -28.87 4.03
CA THR A 61 6.71 -30.27 4.35
C THR A 61 5.20 -30.46 4.32
N ILE A 62 4.44 -29.61 5.02
CA ILE A 62 2.97 -29.65 5.07
C ILE A 62 2.38 -29.54 3.66
N MET A 63 2.84 -28.54 2.90
CA MET A 63 2.29 -28.24 1.59
C MET A 63 2.70 -29.29 0.54
N LYS A 64 3.90 -29.88 0.67
CA LYS A 64 4.36 -30.99 -0.17
C LYS A 64 3.53 -32.25 0.05
N ASP A 65 3.13 -32.57 1.28
CA ASP A 65 2.20 -33.67 1.57
C ASP A 65 0.83 -33.45 0.93
N ALA A 66 0.38 -32.20 0.84
CA ALA A 66 -0.81 -31.81 0.08
C ALA A 66 -0.59 -31.79 -1.46
N SER A 67 0.57 -32.22 -1.96
CA SER A 67 0.98 -32.12 -3.37
C SER A 67 1.00 -30.68 -3.92
N MET A 68 1.18 -29.69 -3.03
CA MET A 68 1.22 -28.25 -3.30
C MET A 68 2.60 -27.66 -2.95
N LYS A 69 3.68 -28.21 -3.53
CA LYS A 69 5.06 -27.80 -3.20
C LYS A 69 5.25 -26.26 -3.25
N LEU A 70 5.78 -25.68 -2.18
CA LEU A 70 6.15 -24.27 -2.11
C LEU A 70 7.45 -24.05 -2.90
N ARG A 71 7.53 -22.94 -3.63
CA ARG A 71 8.61 -22.68 -4.59
C ARG A 71 8.92 -21.19 -4.63
N LYS A 72 10.09 -20.87 -5.20
CA LYS A 72 10.56 -19.50 -5.42
C LYS A 72 10.66 -18.68 -4.13
N TRP A 73 11.15 -19.29 -3.05
CA TRP A 73 11.40 -18.62 -1.78
C TRP A 73 12.30 -17.39 -1.99
N ASN A 74 11.93 -16.27 -1.37
CA ASN A 74 12.62 -15.00 -1.54
C ASN A 74 12.63 -14.22 -0.22
N SER A 75 13.74 -13.54 0.07
CA SER A 75 13.93 -12.78 1.31
C SER A 75 14.92 -11.64 1.11
N ASN A 76 14.69 -10.55 1.84
CA ASN A 76 15.62 -9.43 1.96
C ASN A 76 16.93 -9.81 2.68
N ASP A 77 16.94 -10.93 3.42
CA ASP A 77 18.13 -11.45 4.09
C ASP A 77 18.92 -12.41 3.18
N GLN A 78 20.16 -12.02 2.82
CA GLN A 78 21.01 -12.86 1.96
C GLN A 78 21.51 -14.13 2.63
N ALA A 79 21.70 -14.12 3.95
CA ALA A 79 22.15 -15.31 4.67
C ALA A 79 21.02 -16.34 4.73
N LEU A 80 19.78 -15.92 4.97
CA LEU A 80 18.61 -16.81 4.88
C LEU A 80 18.48 -17.44 3.47
N MET A 81 18.67 -16.65 2.41
CA MET A 81 18.59 -17.16 1.03
C MET A 81 19.62 -18.28 0.77
N LYS A 82 20.87 -18.09 1.20
CA LYS A 82 21.92 -19.12 1.10
C LYS A 82 21.58 -20.36 1.93
N THR A 83 21.04 -20.16 3.13
CA THR A 83 20.60 -21.25 4.00
C THR A 83 19.48 -22.07 3.37
N TRP A 84 18.50 -21.42 2.73
CA TRP A 84 17.45 -22.12 1.99
C TRP A 84 17.99 -22.96 0.84
N GLU A 85 18.93 -22.41 0.06
CA GLU A 85 19.59 -23.14 -1.03
C GLU A 85 20.35 -24.37 -0.52
N TYR A 86 21.12 -24.21 0.56
CA TYR A 86 21.85 -25.31 1.21
C TYR A 86 20.91 -26.41 1.72
N GLU A 87 19.76 -26.02 2.27
CA GLU A 87 18.73 -26.93 2.81
C GLU A 87 17.81 -27.52 1.71
N GLY A 88 18.06 -27.20 0.44
CA GLY A 88 17.35 -27.78 -0.71
C GLY A 88 15.99 -27.16 -1.02
N LEU A 89 15.68 -25.98 -0.47
CA LEU A 89 14.48 -25.22 -0.81
C LEU A 89 14.67 -24.49 -2.15
N GLU A 90 13.62 -24.46 -2.96
CA GLU A 90 13.64 -23.82 -4.29
C GLU A 90 13.53 -22.30 -4.14
N THR A 91 14.64 -21.58 -4.28
CA THR A 91 14.72 -20.11 -4.15
C THR A 91 14.45 -19.39 -5.47
N TYR A 92 14.11 -18.10 -5.37
CA TYR A 92 13.97 -17.23 -6.55
C TYR A 92 15.35 -17.01 -7.19
N PRO A 93 15.53 -17.25 -8.50
CA PRO A 93 16.82 -17.09 -9.15
C PRO A 93 17.27 -15.63 -9.10
N ARG A 94 18.46 -15.38 -8.53
CA ARG A 94 19.06 -14.03 -8.48
C ARG A 94 19.71 -13.59 -9.80
N HIS A 95 19.65 -14.42 -10.83
CA HIS A 95 20.28 -14.18 -12.12
C HIS A 95 19.39 -13.40 -13.09
N SER A 96 19.23 -12.10 -12.84
CA SER A 96 19.14 -11.09 -13.91
C SER A 96 19.36 -9.72 -13.27
N GLU A 97 20.61 -9.30 -13.20
CA GLU A 97 20.92 -7.88 -13.22
C GLU A 97 20.34 -7.34 -14.54
N ASN A 98 19.14 -6.77 -14.49
CA ASN A 98 18.77 -5.81 -15.53
C ASN A 98 19.75 -4.64 -15.38
N ASP A 99 20.15 -4.00 -16.49
CA ASP A 99 21.18 -2.92 -16.65
C ASP A 99 21.12 -1.73 -15.65
N SER A 100 20.19 -1.73 -14.70
CA SER A 100 20.01 -0.75 -13.63
C SER A 100 20.33 -1.28 -12.22
N GLY A 101 20.79 -2.52 -12.05
CA GLY A 101 21.21 -3.07 -10.74
C GLY A 101 20.08 -3.30 -9.74
N VAL A 102 18.81 -3.24 -10.17
CA VAL A 102 17.63 -3.39 -9.31
C VAL A 102 16.96 -4.75 -9.59
N GLN A 103 17.13 -5.69 -8.66
CA GLN A 103 16.38 -6.94 -8.65
C GLN A 103 14.95 -6.68 -8.16
N SER A 104 13.99 -6.60 -9.10
CA SER A 104 12.58 -6.39 -8.78
C SER A 104 11.83 -7.71 -8.67
N SER A 105 11.50 -8.14 -7.45
CA SER A 105 10.43 -9.14 -7.23
C SER A 105 9.08 -8.42 -7.23
N LYS A 106 7.98 -9.16 -7.31
CA LYS A 106 6.64 -8.64 -6.96
C LYS A 106 6.15 -9.36 -5.71
N VAL A 107 5.41 -8.66 -4.86
CA VAL A 107 4.66 -9.25 -3.74
C VAL A 107 3.24 -8.73 -3.82
N LEU A 108 2.27 -9.65 -3.98
CA LEU A 108 0.86 -9.32 -4.24
C LEU A 108 0.69 -8.27 -5.37
N GLY A 109 1.51 -8.35 -6.42
CA GLY A 109 1.49 -7.42 -7.55
C GLY A 109 2.26 -6.11 -7.37
N ILE A 110 2.74 -5.78 -6.16
CA ILE A 110 3.57 -4.58 -5.90
C ILE A 110 5.04 -4.91 -6.17
N PRO A 111 5.77 -4.13 -6.99
CA PRO A 111 7.21 -4.27 -7.13
C PRO A 111 7.97 -4.05 -5.81
N TRP A 112 8.83 -4.99 -5.46
CA TRP A 112 9.65 -4.98 -4.25
C TRP A 112 11.13 -5.14 -4.60
N ASN A 113 11.94 -4.16 -4.21
CA ASN A 113 13.38 -4.29 -4.19
C ASN A 113 13.77 -5.05 -2.93
N VAL A 114 14.05 -6.33 -3.11
CA VAL A 114 14.33 -7.26 -2.01
C VAL A 114 15.64 -6.91 -1.31
N ILE A 115 16.65 -6.46 -2.05
CA ILE A 115 18.00 -6.19 -1.52
C ILE A 115 17.99 -5.00 -0.56
N HIS A 116 17.29 -3.93 -0.92
CA HIS A 116 17.23 -2.70 -0.14
C HIS A 116 15.96 -2.56 0.69
N ASP A 117 15.09 -3.55 0.61
CA ASP A 117 13.83 -3.69 1.33
C ASP A 117 12.84 -2.52 1.22
N TYR A 118 12.53 -2.12 -0.02
CA TYR A 118 11.53 -1.10 -0.31
C TYR A 118 10.61 -1.48 -1.48
N PHE A 119 9.37 -1.02 -1.42
CA PHE A 119 8.46 -1.04 -2.55
C PHE A 119 8.77 0.07 -3.55
N THR A 120 8.49 -0.22 -4.82
CA THR A 120 8.55 0.71 -5.95
C THR A 120 7.23 0.68 -6.71
N ILE A 121 7.00 1.70 -7.55
CA ILE A 121 5.77 1.84 -8.32
C ILE A 121 6.03 1.48 -9.78
N ASP A 122 5.25 0.54 -10.32
CA ASP A 122 5.31 0.18 -11.74
C ASP A 122 4.42 1.13 -12.55
N VAL A 123 5.06 1.99 -13.36
CA VAL A 123 4.39 2.94 -14.26
C VAL A 123 4.69 2.66 -15.73
N LYS A 124 5.37 1.56 -16.07
CA LYS A 124 5.84 1.29 -17.45
C LYS A 124 4.68 1.31 -18.46
N GLY A 125 3.61 0.59 -18.14
CA GLY A 125 2.42 0.53 -19.00
C GLY A 125 1.65 1.85 -19.11
N LEU A 126 1.93 2.84 -18.27
CA LEU A 126 1.46 4.22 -18.46
C LEU A 126 2.44 4.97 -19.37
N LEU A 127 3.74 4.96 -19.08
CA LEU A 127 4.73 5.69 -19.89
C LEU A 127 4.73 5.29 -21.38
N GLU A 128 4.30 4.06 -21.69
CA GLU A 128 4.14 3.54 -23.06
C GLU A 128 2.86 3.99 -23.80
N LEU A 129 2.02 4.86 -23.22
CA LEU A 129 0.84 5.37 -23.93
C LEU A 129 1.25 6.19 -25.16
N ASP A 130 0.57 5.91 -26.27
CA ASP A 130 0.76 6.60 -27.56
C ASP A 130 0.32 8.06 -27.47
N THR A 131 1.29 8.96 -27.32
CA THR A 131 1.07 10.41 -27.22
C THR A 131 0.72 11.08 -28.54
N SER A 132 0.77 10.37 -29.67
CA SER A 132 0.37 10.90 -30.97
C SER A 132 -1.15 10.91 -31.17
N LYS A 133 -1.88 10.18 -30.32
CA LYS A 133 -3.34 10.11 -30.36
C LYS A 133 -3.97 11.12 -29.41
N PRO A 134 -5.17 11.63 -29.74
CA PRO A 134 -5.95 12.43 -28.82
C PRO A 134 -6.18 11.66 -27.53
N VAL A 135 -6.02 12.34 -26.39
CA VAL A 135 -6.37 11.75 -25.11
C VAL A 135 -7.89 11.76 -25.00
N THR A 136 -8.47 10.64 -24.56
CA THR A 136 -9.91 10.47 -24.42
C THR A 136 -10.31 10.09 -23.01
N LYS A 137 -11.60 10.17 -22.69
CA LYS A 137 -12.14 9.68 -21.40
C LYS A 137 -11.77 8.21 -21.14
N ARG A 138 -11.72 7.37 -22.19
CA ARG A 138 -11.28 5.97 -22.09
C ARG A 138 -9.83 5.86 -21.61
N ILE A 139 -8.93 6.69 -22.15
CA ILE A 139 -7.51 6.71 -21.76
C ILE A 139 -7.35 7.14 -20.30
N VAL A 140 -8.09 8.16 -19.86
CA VAL A 140 -8.11 8.63 -18.46
C VAL A 140 -8.55 7.50 -17.52
N LEU A 141 -9.63 6.79 -17.85
CA LEU A 141 -10.12 5.65 -17.05
C LEU A 141 -9.12 4.50 -17.00
N GLN A 142 -8.57 4.10 -18.16
CA GLN A 142 -7.55 3.05 -18.24
C GLN A 142 -6.35 3.39 -17.37
N SER A 143 -5.93 4.65 -17.40
CA SER A 143 -4.77 5.11 -16.63
C SER A 143 -5.03 5.09 -15.13
N ALA A 144 -6.24 5.43 -14.69
CA ALA A 144 -6.64 5.33 -13.29
C ALA A 144 -6.61 3.88 -12.77
N GLY A 145 -6.89 2.90 -13.62
CA GLY A 145 -6.84 1.47 -13.27
C GLY A 145 -5.45 0.83 -13.35
N LYS A 146 -4.52 1.43 -14.12
CA LYS A 146 -3.14 0.91 -14.27
C LYS A 146 -2.25 1.19 -13.07
N ILE A 147 -2.55 2.21 -12.26
CA ILE A 147 -1.81 2.45 -11.01
C ILE A 147 -2.29 1.45 -9.95
N TYR A 148 -1.48 0.43 -9.71
CA TYR A 148 -1.75 -0.56 -8.69
C TYR A 148 -1.24 -0.08 -7.31
N ASP A 149 -2.17 0.39 -6.47
CA ASP A 149 -1.91 0.90 -5.12
C ASP A 149 -2.93 0.33 -4.12
N PRO A 150 -2.80 -0.95 -3.71
CA PRO A 150 -3.77 -1.60 -2.83
C PRO A 150 -3.72 -1.08 -1.39
N VAL A 151 -2.57 -0.53 -0.95
CA VAL A 151 -2.37 0.00 0.41
C VAL A 151 -2.78 1.47 0.53
N GLY A 152 -2.75 2.19 -0.59
CA GLY A 152 -3.15 3.59 -0.67
C GLY A 152 -2.01 4.57 -0.46
N PHE A 153 -0.75 4.20 -0.69
CA PHE A 153 0.39 5.10 -0.53
C PHE A 153 0.36 6.30 -1.49
N LEU A 154 -0.22 6.10 -2.68
CA LEU A 154 -0.35 7.09 -3.74
C LEU A 154 -1.75 7.71 -3.80
N SER A 155 -2.61 7.44 -2.82
CA SER A 155 -3.97 8.00 -2.77
C SER A 155 -4.04 9.52 -2.96
N PRO A 156 -3.12 10.34 -2.40
CA PRO A 156 -3.09 11.79 -2.66
C PRO A 156 -2.80 12.17 -4.11
N TYR A 157 -2.06 11.34 -4.85
CA TYR A 157 -1.78 11.58 -6.26
C TYR A 157 -2.90 11.02 -7.16
N THR A 158 -3.36 9.80 -6.89
CA THR A 158 -4.38 9.11 -7.72
C THR A 158 -5.77 9.73 -7.59
N ILE A 159 -6.09 10.41 -6.48
CA ILE A 159 -7.38 11.07 -6.32
C ILE A 159 -7.60 12.19 -7.35
N LYS A 160 -6.53 12.91 -7.75
CA LYS A 160 -6.61 13.95 -8.79
C LYS A 160 -7.18 13.38 -10.09
N LEU A 161 -6.69 12.21 -10.50
CA LEU A 161 -7.15 11.53 -11.71
C LEU A 161 -8.59 11.00 -11.57
N LYS A 162 -8.97 10.46 -10.41
CA LYS A 162 -10.35 10.02 -10.15
C LYS A 162 -11.34 11.19 -10.18
N CYS A 163 -10.96 12.36 -9.65
CA CYS A 163 -11.74 13.58 -9.73
C CYS A 163 -11.85 14.09 -11.18
N LEU A 164 -10.76 14.05 -11.95
CA LEU A 164 -10.76 14.39 -13.39
C LEU A 164 -11.75 13.51 -14.17
N LEU A 165 -11.75 12.20 -13.87
CA LEU A 165 -12.70 11.26 -14.46
C LEU A 165 -14.15 11.63 -14.12
N GLN A 166 -14.47 11.99 -12.87
CA GLN A 166 -15.80 12.46 -12.48
C GLN A 166 -16.22 13.73 -13.25
N GLU A 167 -15.30 14.67 -13.46
CA GLU A 167 -15.56 15.88 -14.22
C GLU A 167 -15.91 15.58 -15.70
N LEU A 168 -15.22 14.63 -16.32
CA LEU A 168 -15.53 14.17 -17.67
C LEU A 168 -16.94 13.59 -17.79
N TRP A 169 -17.39 12.86 -16.77
CA TRP A 169 -18.76 12.35 -16.70
C TRP A 169 -19.78 13.48 -16.58
N LEU A 170 -19.50 14.50 -15.74
CA LEU A 170 -20.38 15.66 -15.57
C LEU A 170 -20.52 16.48 -16.84
N ARG A 171 -19.44 16.60 -17.62
CA ARG A 171 -19.43 17.26 -18.93
C ARG A 171 -20.07 16.42 -20.05
N LYS A 172 -20.50 15.19 -19.75
CA LYS A 172 -21.17 14.26 -20.67
C LYS A 172 -20.35 13.92 -21.93
N LEU A 173 -19.02 13.90 -21.83
CA LEU A 173 -18.17 13.45 -22.95
C LEU A 173 -18.46 11.98 -23.26
N ALA A 174 -18.43 11.62 -24.55
CA ALA A 174 -18.41 10.23 -24.98
C ALA A 174 -17.08 9.56 -24.61
N TRP A 175 -16.97 8.25 -24.84
CA TRP A 175 -15.78 7.48 -24.47
C TRP A 175 -14.53 7.88 -25.25
N ASP A 176 -14.72 8.22 -26.52
CA ASP A 176 -13.67 8.41 -27.50
C ASP A 176 -13.59 9.87 -27.99
N ASP A 177 -14.32 10.78 -27.32
CA ASP A 177 -14.17 12.22 -27.50
C ASP A 177 -12.81 12.68 -26.98
N GLU A 178 -12.18 13.60 -27.71
CA GLU A 178 -10.97 14.29 -27.29
C GLU A 178 -11.21 15.14 -26.04
N LEU A 179 -10.23 15.18 -25.14
CA LEU A 179 -10.30 16.02 -23.96
C LEU A 179 -10.36 17.52 -24.33
N PRO A 180 -11.29 18.30 -23.76
CA PRO A 180 -11.29 19.75 -23.87
C PRO A 180 -9.94 20.35 -23.42
N PRO A 181 -9.48 21.46 -24.00
CA PRO A 181 -8.14 22.02 -23.73
C PRO A 181 -7.84 22.25 -22.24
N ASP A 182 -8.82 22.69 -21.46
CA ASP A 182 -8.69 22.94 -20.02
C ASP A 182 -8.51 21.63 -19.21
N ILE A 183 -9.21 20.56 -19.61
CA ILE A 183 -9.06 19.23 -19.01
C ILE A 183 -7.77 18.56 -19.47
N TYR A 184 -7.41 18.72 -20.73
CA TYR A 184 -6.16 18.20 -21.29
C TYR A 184 -4.94 18.80 -20.58
N ALA A 185 -4.94 20.10 -20.28
CA ALA A 185 -3.87 20.72 -19.50
C ALA A 185 -3.71 20.09 -18.11
N THR A 186 -4.82 19.82 -17.43
CA THR A 186 -4.82 19.16 -16.10
C THR A 186 -4.32 17.71 -16.20
N TRP A 187 -4.75 16.98 -17.23
CA TRP A 187 -4.28 15.63 -17.53
C TRP A 187 -2.78 15.62 -17.81
N LEU A 188 -2.29 16.51 -18.67
CA LEU A 188 -0.89 16.59 -19.06
C LEU A 188 0.01 16.90 -17.87
N GLN A 189 -0.42 17.81 -17.00
CA GLN A 189 0.29 18.10 -15.75
C GLN A 189 0.43 16.83 -14.91
N TRP A 190 -0.68 16.13 -14.65
CA TRP A 190 -0.66 14.87 -13.91
C TRP A 190 0.25 13.85 -14.61
N TRP A 191 0.09 13.64 -15.91
CA TRP A 191 0.84 12.67 -16.71
C TRP A 191 2.36 12.89 -16.64
N SER A 192 2.79 14.15 -16.75
CA SER A 192 4.21 14.52 -16.76
C SER A 192 4.96 14.13 -15.49
N GLU A 193 4.25 13.90 -14.38
CA GLU A 193 4.83 13.53 -13.09
C GLU A 193 4.98 12.00 -12.91
N LEU A 194 4.44 11.18 -13.82
CA LEU A 194 4.52 9.73 -13.75
C LEU A 194 5.95 9.16 -13.62
N PRO A 195 6.97 9.67 -14.34
CA PRO A 195 8.34 9.19 -14.17
C PRO A 195 8.83 9.31 -12.73
N LEU A 196 8.43 10.37 -12.02
CA LEU A 196 8.82 10.59 -10.61
C LEU A 196 8.25 9.54 -9.66
N LEU A 197 7.14 8.87 -10.02
CA LEU A 197 6.61 7.77 -9.20
C LEU A 197 7.54 6.56 -9.21
N SER A 198 8.26 6.33 -10.31
CA SER A 198 9.19 5.20 -10.40
C SER A 198 10.42 5.37 -9.49
N GLU A 199 10.72 6.61 -9.09
CA GLU A 199 11.80 6.96 -8.18
C GLU A 199 11.40 6.82 -6.71
N LEU A 200 10.10 6.73 -6.41
CA LEU A 200 9.59 6.64 -5.06
C LEU A 200 9.97 5.29 -4.44
N LYS A 201 10.64 5.35 -3.28
CA LYS A 201 11.05 4.19 -2.49
C LYS A 201 10.26 4.20 -1.18
N ILE A 202 9.37 3.24 -1.03
CA ILE A 202 8.52 3.12 0.17
C ILE A 202 9.10 1.99 1.03
N PRO A 203 9.65 2.25 2.22
CA PRO A 203 10.16 1.19 3.09
C PRO A 203 9.09 0.12 3.33
N ARG A 204 9.41 -1.16 3.10
CA ARG A 204 8.47 -2.26 3.36
C ARG A 204 8.26 -2.46 4.86
N MET A 205 9.35 -2.43 5.62
CA MET A 205 9.34 -2.67 7.06
C MET A 205 8.81 -1.43 7.79
N ILE A 206 7.65 -1.57 8.43
CA ILE A 206 7.02 -0.52 9.25
C ILE A 206 7.61 -0.50 10.66
N LEU A 207 7.74 -1.69 11.26
CA LEU A 207 8.30 -1.87 12.59
C LEU A 207 9.70 -2.44 12.43
N ASP A 208 10.72 -1.64 12.74
CA ASP A 208 12.09 -2.15 12.82
C ASP A 208 12.29 -3.00 14.09
N SER A 209 13.47 -3.61 14.24
CA SER A 209 13.78 -4.44 15.41
C SER A 209 13.70 -3.69 16.75
N SER A 210 13.74 -2.35 16.76
CA SER A 210 13.57 -1.55 17.97
C SER A 210 12.13 -1.53 18.49
N ALA A 211 11.16 -1.94 17.67
CA ALA A 211 9.76 -2.04 18.09
C ALA A 211 9.48 -3.21 19.04
N LYS A 212 10.34 -4.24 19.10
CA LYS A 212 10.15 -5.39 19.99
C LYS A 212 10.19 -5.02 21.47
N ASP A 213 11.02 -4.04 21.81
CA ASP A 213 11.13 -3.49 23.16
C ASP A 213 10.26 -2.23 23.34
N SER A 214 9.36 -1.95 22.39
CA SER A 214 8.56 -0.73 22.43
C SER A 214 7.70 -0.67 23.69
N SER A 215 7.73 0.48 24.34
CA SER A 215 6.94 0.73 25.54
C SER A 215 5.48 1.03 25.22
N GLU A 216 5.19 1.47 24.00
CA GLU A 216 3.84 1.90 23.61
C GLU A 216 3.69 1.93 22.08
N ILE A 217 2.60 1.35 21.58
CA ILE A 217 2.18 1.42 20.16
C ILE A 217 0.77 1.99 20.09
N GLN A 218 0.58 3.01 19.26
CA GLN A 218 -0.70 3.68 19.07
C GLN A 218 -1.08 3.72 17.58
N ILE A 219 -2.39 3.60 17.31
CA ILE A 219 -2.95 3.77 15.97
C ILE A 219 -3.67 5.11 15.91
N HIS A 220 -3.26 5.97 14.97
CA HIS A 220 -3.85 7.29 14.76
C HIS A 220 -4.56 7.33 13.42
N THR A 221 -5.86 7.62 13.44
CA THR A 221 -6.66 7.73 12.22
C THR A 221 -6.98 9.19 11.94
N PHE A 222 -6.63 9.65 10.75
CA PHE A 222 -6.99 10.96 10.23
C PHE A 222 -8.01 10.81 9.13
N SER A 223 -9.04 11.63 9.13
CA SER A 223 -10.03 11.68 8.06
C SER A 223 -10.26 13.12 7.62
N ASP A 224 -10.64 13.28 6.36
CA ASP A 224 -11.06 14.56 5.81
C ASP A 224 -12.11 14.35 4.72
N ALA A 225 -12.95 15.36 4.53
CA ALA A 225 -13.98 15.38 3.50
C ALA A 225 -14.09 16.77 2.88
N SER A 226 -14.12 16.79 1.55
CA SER A 226 -14.34 17.98 0.75
C SER A 226 -15.50 17.76 -0.22
N GLN A 227 -15.84 18.80 -0.98
CA GLN A 227 -16.82 18.68 -2.06
C GLN A 227 -16.36 17.77 -3.20
N ARG A 228 -15.04 17.50 -3.33
CA ARG A 228 -14.48 16.70 -4.44
C ARG A 228 -14.18 15.27 -4.04
N ALA A 229 -13.69 15.07 -2.82
CA ALA A 229 -13.25 13.77 -2.33
C ALA A 229 -13.26 13.72 -0.80
N TYR A 230 -13.29 12.51 -0.27
CA TYR A 230 -13.11 12.21 1.15
C TYR A 230 -12.13 11.05 1.29
N GLY A 231 -11.43 11.00 2.42
CA GLY A 231 -10.46 9.95 2.65
C GLY A 231 -10.03 9.84 4.10
N ALA A 232 -9.32 8.76 4.39
CA ALA A 232 -8.68 8.55 5.68
C ALA A 232 -7.27 8.00 5.51
N ALA A 233 -6.36 8.38 6.41
CA ALA A 233 -5.01 7.87 6.53
C ALA A 233 -4.79 7.35 7.95
N ILE A 234 -4.17 6.17 8.06
CA ILE A 234 -3.88 5.52 9.33
C ILE A 234 -2.36 5.52 9.52
N PHE A 235 -1.93 6.01 10.68
CA PHE A 235 -0.54 6.04 11.11
C PHE A 235 -0.34 5.16 12.34
N LEU A 236 0.81 4.50 12.39
CA LEU A 236 1.31 3.84 13.58
C LEU A 236 2.32 4.76 14.26
N ARG A 237 2.09 5.06 15.54
CA ARG A 237 3.05 5.77 16.39
C ARG A 237 3.65 4.77 17.37
N VAL A 238 4.97 4.63 17.33
CA VAL A 238 5.73 3.68 18.15
C VAL A 238 6.65 4.48 19.06
N LYS A 239 6.51 4.30 20.37
CA LYS A 239 7.41 4.88 21.36
C LYS A 239 8.30 3.78 21.92
N HIS A 240 9.60 3.95 21.75
CA HIS A 240 10.63 3.11 22.33
C HIS A 240 11.60 4.00 23.13
N LYS A 241 11.55 3.86 24.47
CA LYS A 241 12.27 4.75 25.39
C LYS A 241 11.90 6.22 25.11
N ASP A 242 12.88 7.06 24.79
CA ASP A 242 12.70 8.48 24.45
C ASP A 242 12.55 8.74 22.94
N ARG A 243 12.56 7.69 22.10
CA ARG A 243 12.39 7.82 20.65
C ARG A 243 10.96 7.51 20.25
N ILE A 244 10.42 8.35 19.37
CA ILE A 244 9.11 8.16 18.77
C ILE A 244 9.27 8.11 17.26
N SER A 245 8.74 7.06 16.66
CA SER A 245 8.68 6.88 15.22
C SER A 245 7.23 6.80 14.77
N VAL A 246 6.93 7.37 13.62
CA VAL A 246 5.57 7.42 13.08
C VAL A 246 5.60 6.96 11.63
N TYR A 247 4.71 6.04 11.30
CA TYR A 247 4.70 5.35 10.00
C TYR A 247 3.31 5.38 9.39
N LEU A 248 3.21 5.74 8.11
CA LEU A 248 1.97 5.56 7.35
C LEU A 248 1.73 4.06 7.11
N VAL A 249 0.60 3.54 7.58
CA VAL A 249 0.24 2.12 7.44
C VAL A 249 -0.61 1.90 6.19
N THR A 250 -1.65 2.71 6.03
CA THR A 250 -2.58 2.61 4.90
C THR A 250 -3.35 3.91 4.74
N SER A 251 -3.87 4.16 3.55
CA SER A 251 -4.85 5.20 3.34
C SER A 251 -5.90 4.79 2.31
N LYS A 252 -7.01 5.52 2.29
CA LYS A 252 -8.03 5.33 1.27
C LYS A 252 -8.69 6.65 0.95
N SER A 253 -8.80 6.96 -0.34
CA SER A 253 -9.56 8.09 -0.86
C SER A 253 -10.69 7.63 -1.77
N ARG A 254 -11.78 8.39 -1.77
CA ARG A 254 -12.92 8.23 -2.67
C ARG A 254 -13.37 9.59 -3.15
N VAL A 255 -13.79 9.64 -4.41
CA VAL A 255 -14.43 10.83 -4.97
C VAL A 255 -15.77 11.03 -4.27
N ALA A 256 -16.09 12.28 -3.92
CA ALA A 256 -17.33 12.62 -3.27
C ALA A 256 -18.52 12.29 -4.19
N PRO A 257 -19.63 11.74 -3.66
CA PRO A 257 -20.82 11.49 -4.47
C PRO A 257 -21.38 12.79 -5.03
N LEU A 258 -21.86 12.76 -6.28
CA LEU A 258 -22.49 13.93 -6.92
C LEU A 258 -23.80 14.33 -6.24
N LYS A 259 -24.53 13.34 -5.70
CA LYS A 259 -25.67 13.59 -4.82
C LYS A 259 -25.14 13.91 -3.43
N LYS A 260 -25.31 15.17 -3.02
CA LYS A 260 -25.00 15.60 -1.65
C LYS A 260 -26.00 14.93 -0.70
N PHE A 261 -25.53 14.00 0.11
CA PHE A 261 -26.34 13.32 1.13
C PHE A 261 -26.36 14.09 2.47
N THR A 262 -25.54 15.13 2.60
CA THR A 262 -25.38 15.90 3.84
C THR A 262 -25.30 17.40 3.55
N ASP A 263 -25.81 18.21 4.48
CA ASP A 263 -25.66 19.66 4.47
C ASP A 263 -24.22 20.02 4.88
N PRO A 264 -23.46 20.80 4.07
CA PRO A 264 -22.14 21.30 4.44
C PRO A 264 -22.08 22.01 5.80
N LYS A 265 -23.21 22.54 6.30
CA LYS A 265 -23.31 23.17 7.63
C LYS A 265 -23.19 22.18 8.79
N SER A 266 -23.28 20.88 8.54
CA SER A 266 -23.17 19.83 9.55
C SER A 266 -21.74 19.29 9.72
N TRP A 267 -20.75 19.89 9.07
CA TRP A 267 -19.37 19.39 9.09
C TRP A 267 -18.54 20.13 10.14
N PHE A 268 -17.80 19.37 10.95
CA PHE A 268 -16.81 19.93 11.87
C PHE A 268 -15.55 20.32 11.08
N HIS A 269 -15.07 21.55 11.27
CA HIS A 269 -13.87 22.07 10.61
C HIS A 269 -12.63 21.78 11.49
N CYS A 270 -11.67 21.04 10.94
CA CYS A 270 -10.32 20.90 11.49
C CYS A 270 -9.35 21.65 10.57
N SER A 271 -8.31 22.28 11.13
CA SER A 271 -7.28 22.95 10.33
C SER A 271 -6.59 21.96 9.40
N GLY A 272 -6.77 22.11 8.08
CA GLY A 272 -6.15 21.25 7.07
C GLY A 272 -4.61 21.30 7.05
N LYS A 273 -3.99 22.29 7.70
CA LYS A 273 -2.52 22.41 7.77
C LYS A 273 -1.88 21.19 8.44
N ASP A 274 -2.51 20.67 9.49
CA ASP A 274 -1.95 19.59 10.30
C ASP A 274 -2.59 18.22 10.02
N ASN A 275 -3.70 18.19 9.26
CA ASN A 275 -4.37 16.95 8.86
C ASN A 275 -3.70 16.35 7.59
N PRO A 276 -3.11 15.14 7.64
CA PRO A 276 -2.60 14.47 6.45
C PRO A 276 -3.72 14.04 5.50
N ALA A 277 -4.94 13.85 5.99
CA ALA A 277 -6.09 13.47 5.15
C ALA A 277 -6.57 14.61 4.24
N ASP A 278 -6.19 15.87 4.48
CA ASP A 278 -6.43 16.99 3.54
C ASP A 278 -5.77 16.73 2.17
N LEU A 279 -4.63 16.02 2.16
CA LEU A 279 -3.97 15.60 0.91
C LEU A 279 -4.80 14.57 0.13
N LEU A 280 -5.64 13.80 0.82
CA LEU A 280 -6.54 12.81 0.21
C LEU A 280 -7.78 13.43 -0.42
N THR A 281 -8.11 14.67 -0.07
CA THR A 281 -9.29 15.38 -0.58
C THR A 281 -8.92 16.42 -1.64
N ARG A 282 -7.79 17.11 -1.46
CA ARG A 282 -7.28 18.12 -2.42
C ARG A 282 -6.40 17.51 -3.51
N GLY A 283 -5.68 16.45 -3.17
CA GLY A 283 -4.63 15.86 -3.99
C GLY A 283 -3.35 16.71 -4.02
N ILE A 284 -2.25 16.09 -4.44
CA ILE A 284 -0.91 16.71 -4.48
C ILE A 284 -0.12 16.16 -5.69
N SER A 285 0.90 16.90 -6.15
CA SER A 285 1.86 16.42 -7.15
C SER A 285 2.77 15.33 -6.57
N VAL A 286 3.35 14.49 -7.43
CA VAL A 286 4.34 13.47 -7.06
C VAL A 286 5.58 14.13 -6.46
N GLU A 287 6.05 15.23 -7.04
CA GLU A 287 7.22 15.94 -6.53
C GLU A 287 6.97 16.37 -5.08
N ALA A 288 5.84 17.02 -4.82
CA ALA A 288 5.52 17.46 -3.48
C ALA A 288 5.19 16.28 -2.55
N LEU A 289 4.54 15.21 -3.04
CA LEU A 289 4.26 13.98 -2.28
C LEU A 289 5.56 13.32 -1.82
N SER A 290 6.54 13.15 -2.71
CA SER A 290 7.81 12.48 -2.42
C SER A 290 8.60 13.16 -1.30
N LYS A 291 8.45 14.49 -1.16
CA LYS A 291 9.10 15.32 -0.14
C LYS A 291 8.21 15.60 1.07
N ASN A 292 6.97 15.07 1.11
CA ASN A 292 5.99 15.43 2.13
C ASN A 292 6.18 14.63 3.42
N SER A 293 6.94 15.17 4.37
CA SER A 293 7.14 14.51 5.67
C SER A 293 5.83 14.30 6.44
N LYS A 294 4.85 15.20 6.35
CA LYS A 294 3.54 15.01 7.00
C LYS A 294 2.82 13.75 6.49
N TRP A 295 2.96 13.44 5.20
CA TRP A 295 2.37 12.25 4.60
C TRP A 295 3.11 10.97 5.00
N TRP A 296 4.44 10.96 4.94
CA TRP A 296 5.24 9.75 5.16
C TRP A 296 5.56 9.47 6.63
N ASN A 297 5.69 10.52 7.43
CA ASN A 297 6.10 10.47 8.84
C ASN A 297 5.02 11.00 9.79
N GLY A 298 3.84 11.31 9.28
CA GLY A 298 2.74 11.88 10.06
C GLY A 298 2.98 13.35 10.48
N PRO A 299 1.97 14.00 11.06
CA PRO A 299 2.12 15.35 11.61
C PRO A 299 3.16 15.42 12.73
N SER A 300 3.87 16.55 12.82
CA SER A 300 4.98 16.73 13.77
C SER A 300 4.58 16.52 15.25
N PHE A 301 3.33 16.79 15.61
CA PHE A 301 2.84 16.56 16.97
C PHE A 301 2.79 15.07 17.35
N LEU A 302 2.67 14.15 16.39
CA LEU A 302 2.74 12.72 16.68
C LEU A 302 4.15 12.29 17.11
N SER A 303 5.19 13.03 16.71
CA SER A 303 6.57 12.73 17.11
C SER A 303 6.94 13.30 18.49
N GLN A 304 6.03 13.96 19.19
CA GLN A 304 6.29 14.58 20.49
C GLN A 304 6.09 13.59 21.66
N THR A 305 6.94 13.71 22.68
CA THR A 305 6.91 12.87 23.90
C THR A 305 5.70 13.15 24.79
N LYS A 306 5.27 14.41 24.87
CA LYS A 306 4.01 14.79 25.49
C LYS A 306 2.90 14.67 24.44
N PHE A 307 2.21 13.54 24.47
CA PHE A 307 1.03 13.32 23.66
C PHE A 307 -0.21 13.56 24.54
N LEU A 308 -1.08 14.50 24.16
CA LEU A 308 -2.35 14.71 24.85
C LEU A 308 -3.25 13.49 24.57
N THR A 309 -3.28 12.55 25.51
CA THR A 309 -4.13 11.35 25.43
C THR A 309 -5.61 11.69 25.59
N ASN A 310 -5.94 12.90 26.04
CA ASN A 310 -7.29 13.31 26.36
C ASN A 310 -7.78 14.34 25.33
N GLY A 311 -8.17 13.86 24.16
CA GLY A 311 -9.09 14.60 23.28
C GLY A 311 -10.51 14.78 23.86
N LEU A 312 -10.65 14.74 25.18
CA LEU A 312 -11.90 14.93 25.93
C LEU A 312 -11.77 15.93 27.09
N ASP A 313 -10.57 16.24 27.61
CA ASP A 313 -10.42 17.10 28.81
C ASP A 313 -9.73 18.45 28.55
N GLU A 314 -9.11 18.65 27.39
CA GLU A 314 -8.74 19.98 26.94
C GLU A 314 -9.53 20.28 25.68
N ALA A 315 -10.40 21.29 25.80
CA ALA A 315 -11.34 21.79 24.81
C ALA A 315 -10.96 21.40 23.36
N ILE A 316 -11.86 20.63 22.71
CA ILE A 316 -12.04 20.76 21.26
C ILE A 316 -12.00 22.27 21.01
N PRO A 317 -11.03 22.83 20.26
CA PRO A 317 -10.95 24.26 20.11
C PRO A 317 -12.31 24.77 19.64
N GLU A 318 -13.00 25.49 20.51
CA GLU A 318 -14.18 26.25 20.15
C GLU A 318 -13.81 27.06 18.91
N ARG A 319 -14.59 26.86 17.84
CA ARG A 319 -14.79 27.81 16.75
C ARG A 319 -13.64 28.80 16.53
N LEU A 320 -12.64 28.37 15.77
CA LEU A 320 -11.77 29.27 14.99
C LEU A 320 -11.98 28.80 13.54
N TYR A 321 -12.66 29.52 12.65
CA TYR A 321 -12.44 30.91 12.26
C TYR A 321 -13.68 31.53 11.60
N SER A 322 -13.65 32.87 11.58
CA SER A 322 -14.33 33.76 10.64
C SER A 322 -13.77 33.64 9.21
#